data_AF-G4D1D1-F1
#
_entry.id   AF-G4D1D1-F1
#
_cell.length_a   1.000
_cell.length_b   1.000
_cell.length_c   1.000
_cell.angle_alpha   90.00
_cell.angle_beta   90.00
_cell.angle_gamma   90.00
#
_symmetry.space_group_name_H-M   'P 1'
#
loop_
_entity.id
_entity.type
_entity.pdbx_description
1 polymer ?
#
loop_
_entity_poly.entity_id
_entity_poly.type
_entity_poly.pdbx_seq_one_letter_code
_entity_poly.pdbx_strand_id
1 'polypeptide(L)'
;MKKIKIQENYNETVDNNYIFNFDIQSDSKPTEPLLHKHSRFIYILEGHGKIKIQNKIIALFPGVIISIAPWQISEIIEVSEELTYYLLVYNFNLLNIYIKKNLISIVKTLT
;
A
#
# COMPACT_ATOMS: atom_id res chain seq x y z
N MET A 1 -5.31 -18.40 -16.89
CA MET A 1 -4.31 -17.54 -16.25
C MET A 1 -4.89 -16.14 -16.19
N LYS A 2 -5.13 -15.55 -15.00
CA LYS A 2 -5.67 -14.18 -14.90
C LYS A 2 -4.61 -13.20 -15.45
N LYS A 3 -5.03 -12.21 -16.23
CA LYS A 3 -4.13 -11.16 -16.73
C LYS A 3 -3.74 -10.26 -15.57
N ILE A 4 -2.44 -10.14 -15.29
CA ILE A 4 -1.94 -9.23 -14.25
C ILE A 4 -1.78 -7.86 -14.88
N LYS A 5 -2.44 -6.85 -14.30
CA LYS A 5 -2.20 -5.46 -14.68
C LYS A 5 -0.99 -4.94 -13.92
N ILE A 6 -0.13 -4.19 -14.61
CA ILE A 6 0.90 -3.39 -13.94
C ILE A 6 0.24 -2.09 -13.54
N GLN A 7 0.41 -1.66 -12.29
CA GLN A 7 -0.09 -0.37 -11.86
C GLN A 7 0.47 0.75 -12.74
N GLU A 8 -0.44 1.53 -13.33
CA GLU A 8 -0.12 2.75 -14.05
C GLU A 8 0.50 3.76 -13.09
N ASN A 9 1.41 4.58 -13.59
CA ASN A 9 2.01 5.65 -12.79
C ASN A 9 0.88 6.63 -12.45
N TYR A 10 0.42 6.63 -11.20
CA TYR A 10 -0.55 7.61 -10.73
C TYR A 10 0.15 8.97 -10.72
N ASN A 11 -0.18 9.81 -11.70
CA ASN A 11 0.31 11.17 -11.95
C ASN A 11 1.81 11.31 -12.26
N GLU A 12 2.19 11.18 -13.54
CA GLU A 12 3.50 11.63 -14.03
C GLU A 12 3.69 13.16 -14.02
N THR A 13 2.67 13.93 -13.60
CA THR A 13 2.69 15.40 -13.58
C THR A 13 2.84 16.03 -12.19
N VAL A 14 2.96 15.23 -11.12
CA VAL A 14 3.16 15.77 -9.77
C VAL A 14 4.59 15.51 -9.34
N ASP A 15 5.41 16.54 -9.51
CA ASP A 15 6.69 16.85 -8.87
C ASP A 15 7.43 15.67 -8.20
N ASN A 16 8.67 15.42 -8.63
CA ASN A 16 9.59 14.40 -8.09
C ASN A 16 9.88 14.49 -6.56
N ASN A 17 9.20 15.41 -5.85
CA ASN A 17 9.22 15.63 -4.41
C ASN A 17 8.11 14.90 -3.63
N TYR A 18 7.23 14.13 -4.29
CA TYR A 18 6.12 13.50 -3.58
C TYR A 18 6.56 12.30 -2.72
N ILE A 19 6.48 12.45 -1.39
CA ILE A 19 6.94 11.42 -0.43
C ILE A 19 5.86 10.34 -0.23
N PHE A 20 4.58 10.73 -0.13
CA PHE A 20 3.46 9.82 0.11
C PHE A 20 2.13 10.38 -0.41
N ASN A 21 1.25 9.48 -0.91
CA ASN A 21 -0.15 9.72 -1.26
C ASN A 21 -1.05 9.03 -0.25
N PHE A 22 -2.13 9.69 0.16
CA PHE A 22 -3.11 9.13 1.06
C PHE A 22 -4.50 9.24 0.45
N ASP A 23 -5.24 8.13 0.46
CA ASP A 23 -6.59 8.03 -0.08
C ASP A 23 -7.47 7.11 0.77
N ILE A 24 -8.79 7.26 0.64
CA ILE A 24 -9.78 6.33 1.21
C ILE A 24 -10.38 5.56 0.04
N GLN A 25 -10.32 4.23 0.08
CA GLN A 25 -10.92 3.39 -0.94
C GLN A 25 -12.02 2.51 -0.36
N SER A 26 -12.97 2.16 -1.23
CA SER A 26 -14.01 1.18 -0.94
C SER A 26 -14.06 0.14 -2.05
N ASP A 27 -14.02 -1.13 -1.67
CA ASP A 27 -14.16 -2.28 -2.57
C ASP A 27 -15.32 -3.17 -2.10
N SER A 28 -16.38 -3.24 -2.91
CA SER A 28 -17.53 -4.11 -2.68
C SER A 28 -17.44 -5.48 -3.38
N LYS A 29 -16.36 -5.71 -4.15
CA LYS A 29 -16.14 -6.93 -4.93
C LYS A 29 -14.64 -7.29 -4.97
N PRO A 30 -14.31 -8.57 -5.24
CA PRO A 30 -12.93 -8.97 -5.50
C PRO A 30 -12.29 -8.12 -6.61
N THR A 31 -11.01 -7.80 -6.42
CA THR A 31 -10.25 -6.97 -7.37
C THR A 31 -9.46 -7.84 -8.35
N GLU A 32 -9.01 -7.23 -9.44
CA GLU A 32 -8.06 -7.88 -10.35
C GLU A 32 -6.65 -7.86 -9.77
N PRO A 33 -5.81 -8.88 -10.03
CA PRO A 33 -4.43 -8.90 -9.54
C PRO A 33 -3.63 -7.74 -10.13
N LEU A 34 -2.98 -6.98 -9.24
CA LEU A 34 -2.25 -5.76 -9.57
C LEU A 34 -0.79 -5.85 -9.10
N LEU A 35 0.16 -5.63 -10.02
CA LEU A 35 1.58 -5.48 -9.70
C LEU A 35 1.89 -4.03 -9.33
N HIS A 36 2.42 -3.83 -8.14
CA HIS A 36 2.65 -2.49 -7.59
C HIS A 36 4.06 -1.97 -7.84
N LYS A 37 4.22 -0.82 -8.50
CA LYS A 37 5.54 -0.17 -8.65
C LYS A 37 6.02 0.53 -7.38
N HIS A 38 5.08 0.99 -6.54
CA HIS A 38 5.36 1.72 -5.30
C HIS A 38 4.89 0.94 -4.07
N SER A 39 5.60 1.16 -2.95
CA SER A 39 5.19 0.61 -1.65
C SER A 39 3.87 1.21 -1.20
N ARG A 40 3.11 0.46 -0.42
CA ARG A 40 1.91 0.98 0.22
C ARG A 40 1.59 0.31 1.53
N PHE A 41 0.82 1.02 2.34
CA PHE A 41 0.05 0.45 3.43
C PHE A 41 -1.43 0.48 3.12
N ILE A 42 -2.11 -0.58 3.55
CA ILE A 42 -3.57 -0.69 3.58
C ILE A 42 -3.97 -0.83 5.05
N TYR A 43 -4.88 0.02 5.53
CA TYR A 43 -5.46 -0.09 6.87
C TYR A 43 -6.97 -0.20 6.78
N ILE A 44 -7.52 -1.34 7.21
CA ILE A 44 -8.94 -1.65 7.11
C ILE A 44 -9.71 -0.88 8.18
N LEU A 45 -10.67 -0.06 7.74
CA LEU A 45 -11.59 0.68 8.59
C LEU A 45 -12.83 -0.16 8.89
N GLU A 46 -13.43 -0.72 7.85
CA GLU A 46 -14.69 -1.46 7.90
C GLU A 46 -14.68 -2.63 6.91
N GLY A 47 -15.58 -3.59 7.10
CA GLY A 47 -15.77 -4.73 6.21
C GLY A 47 -14.92 -5.95 6.50
N HIS A 48 -15.14 -7.00 5.71
CA HIS A 48 -14.53 -8.31 5.87
C HIS A 48 -14.21 -8.92 4.51
N GLY A 49 -13.04 -9.55 4.40
CA GLY A 49 -12.63 -10.18 3.15
C GLY A 49 -11.30 -10.90 3.26
N LYS A 50 -10.70 -11.20 2.10
CA LYS A 50 -9.37 -11.81 2.01
C LYS A 50 -8.57 -11.16 0.90
N ILE A 51 -7.34 -10.82 1.20
CA ILE A 51 -6.36 -10.38 0.22
C ILE A 51 -5.29 -11.46 0.04
N LYS A 52 -4.92 -11.69 -1.21
CA LYS A 52 -3.76 -12.49 -1.57
C LYS A 52 -2.63 -11.54 -1.94
N ILE A 53 -1.50 -11.67 -1.26
CA ILE A 53 -0.26 -10.95 -1.58
C ILE A 53 0.79 -12.00 -1.89
N GLN A 54 1.29 -12.01 -3.13
CA GLN A 54 2.11 -13.10 -3.66
C GLN A 54 1.42 -14.47 -3.47
N ASN A 55 1.97 -15.32 -2.60
CA ASN A 55 1.46 -16.67 -2.33
C ASN A 55 0.82 -16.78 -0.93
N LYS A 56 0.59 -15.66 -0.24
CA LYS A 56 0.00 -15.63 1.10
C LYS A 56 -1.39 -15.02 1.06
N ILE A 57 -2.34 -15.68 1.71
CA ILE A 57 -3.71 -15.18 1.90
C ILE A 57 -3.82 -14.65 3.32
N ILE A 58 -4.34 -13.43 3.45
CA ILE A 58 -4.49 -12.71 4.71
C ILE A 58 -5.96 -12.29 4.85
N ALA A 59 -6.53 -12.52 6.03
CA ALA A 59 -7.88 -12.06 6.33
C ALA A 59 -7.89 -10.54 6.54
N LEU A 60 -8.92 -9.88 5.99
CA LEU A 60 -9.20 -8.47 6.16
C LEU A 60 -10.37 -8.30 7.13
N PHE A 61 -10.17 -7.48 8.15
CA PHE A 61 -11.16 -7.06 9.14
C PHE A 61 -10.69 -5.74 9.78
N PRO A 62 -11.58 -4.97 10.44
CA PRO A 62 -11.23 -3.67 11.00
C PRO A 62 -10.00 -3.70 11.90
N GLY A 63 -9.08 -2.75 11.70
CA GLY A 63 -7.83 -2.65 12.46
C GLY A 63 -6.64 -3.42 11.88
N VAL A 64 -6.84 -4.24 10.86
CA VAL A 64 -5.74 -4.90 10.13
C VAL A 64 -4.94 -3.86 9.33
N ILE A 65 -3.62 -3.85 9.52
CA ILE A 65 -2.68 -3.11 8.69
C ILE A 65 -1.82 -4.08 7.87
N ILE A 66 -1.66 -3.77 6.58
CA ILE A 66 -0.87 -4.57 5.65
C ILE A 66 0.13 -3.68 4.95
N SER A 67 1.37 -4.14 4.89
CA SER A 67 2.42 -3.54 4.05
C SER A 67 2.57 -4.34 2.77
N ILE A 68 2.63 -3.64 1.63
CA ILE A 68 2.93 -4.23 0.34
C ILE A 68 4.17 -3.52 -0.21
N ALA A 69 5.25 -4.29 -0.37
CA ALA A 69 6.51 -3.82 -0.91
C ALA A 69 6.40 -3.59 -2.43
N PRO A 70 7.34 -2.82 -3.02
CA PRO A 70 7.39 -2.66 -4.47
C PRO A 70 7.55 -4.02 -5.15
N TRP A 71 6.99 -4.12 -6.35
CA TRP A 71 7.03 -5.30 -7.21
C TRP A 71 6.29 -6.52 -6.65
N GLN A 72 5.46 -6.33 -5.62
CA GLN A 72 4.54 -7.35 -5.17
C GLN A 72 3.21 -7.27 -5.91
N ILE A 73 2.62 -8.44 -6.14
CA ILE A 73 1.27 -8.60 -6.67
C ILE A 73 0.32 -8.71 -5.49
N SER A 74 -0.77 -7.94 -5.50
CA SER A 74 -1.90 -8.14 -4.61
C SER A 74 -3.21 -8.28 -5.36
N GLU A 75 -4.15 -9.00 -4.74
CA GLU A 75 -5.50 -9.25 -5.25
C GLU A 75 -6.43 -9.39 -4.05
N ILE A 76 -7.50 -8.59 -3.95
CA ILE A 76 -8.58 -8.87 -3.01
C ILE A 76 -9.38 -10.02 -3.63
N ILE A 77 -9.23 -11.22 -3.09
CA ILE A 77 -9.79 -12.45 -3.68
C ILE A 77 -11.21 -12.74 -3.18
N GLU A 78 -11.63 -12.12 -2.07
CA GLU A 78 -12.92 -12.31 -1.45
C GLU A 78 -13.34 -11.02 -0.72
N VAL A 79 -14.59 -10.61 -0.89
CA VAL A 79 -15.23 -9.52 -0.16
C VAL A 79 -16.55 -10.07 0.38
N SER A 80 -16.61 -10.33 1.67
CA SER A 80 -17.83 -10.82 2.33
C SER A 80 -18.69 -9.67 2.85
N GLU A 81 -18.05 -8.55 3.23
CA GLU A 81 -18.67 -7.27 3.57
C GLU A 81 -17.84 -6.15 2.93
N GLU A 82 -18.48 -5.06 2.49
CA GLU A 82 -17.81 -3.95 1.78
C GLU A 82 -16.61 -3.43 2.57
N LEU A 83 -15.43 -3.48 1.94
CA LEU A 83 -14.18 -3.10 2.58
C LEU A 83 -13.94 -1.61 2.37
N THR A 84 -13.92 -0.84 3.45
CA THR A 84 -13.44 0.56 3.44
C THR A 84 -12.08 0.64 4.10
N TYR A 85 -11.10 1.29 3.47
CA TYR A 85 -9.73 1.30 3.98
C TYR A 85 -8.95 2.55 3.60
N TYR A 86 -7.95 2.88 4.43
CA TYR A 86 -6.93 3.86 4.08
C TYR A 86 -5.88 3.21 3.19
N LEU A 87 -5.52 3.90 2.10
CA LEU A 87 -4.44 3.54 1.20
C LEU A 87 -3.35 4.61 1.27
N LEU A 88 -2.20 4.26 1.83
CA LEU A 88 -1.01 5.11 1.87
C LEU A 88 0.02 4.58 0.88
N VAL A 89 0.17 5.19 -0.30
CA VAL A 89 1.20 4.84 -1.28
C VAL A 89 2.41 5.75 -1.08
N TYR A 90 3.63 5.23 -1.05
CA TYR A 90 4.79 6.07 -0.78
C TYR A 90 6.02 5.67 -1.59
N ASN A 91 6.90 6.64 -1.80
CA ASN A 91 8.19 6.41 -2.43
C ASN A 91 9.17 5.87 -1.39
N PHE A 92 9.39 4.56 -1.41
CA PHE A 92 10.28 3.87 -0.46
C PHE A 92 11.70 4.44 -0.43
N ASN A 93 12.25 4.83 -1.58
CA ASN A 93 13.60 5.36 -1.67
C ASN A 93 13.70 6.75 -1.04
N LEU A 94 12.77 7.64 -1.38
CA LEU A 94 12.72 8.98 -0.79
C LEU A 94 12.48 8.90 0.72
N LEU A 95 11.50 8.11 1.15
CA LEU A 95 11.22 7.92 2.57
C LEU A 95 12.47 7.42 3.33
N ASN A 96 13.19 6.46 2.78
CA ASN A 96 14.44 5.97 3.38
C ASN A 96 15.52 7.06 3.48
N ILE A 97 15.67 7.91 2.47
CA ILE A 97 16.61 9.04 2.49
C ILE A 97 16.22 10.02 3.59
N TYR A 98 14.94 10.39 3.68
CA TYR A 98 14.43 11.29 4.71
C TYR A 98 14.61 10.71 6.12
N ILE A 99 14.24 9.46 6.33
CA ILE A 99 14.39 8.77 7.61
C ILE A 99 15.86 8.74 8.04
N LYS A 100 16.78 8.32 7.15
CA LYS A 100 18.21 8.28 7.45
C LYS A 100 18.78 9.66 7.78
N LYS A 101 18.43 10.68 6.98
CA LYS A 101 18.91 12.05 7.18
C LYS A 101 18.48 12.62 8.54
N ASN A 102 17.23 12.39 8.94
CA ASN A 102 16.68 12.94 10.18
C ASN A 102 17.02 12.10 11.42
N LEU A 103 17.14 10.77 11.31
CA LEU A 103 17.59 9.92 12.42
C LEU A 103 19.04 10.22 12.83
N ILE A 104 19.94 10.47 11.85
CA ILE A 104 21.32 10.87 12.15
C ILE A 104 21.35 12.22 12.89
N SER A 105 20.40 13.11 12.58
CA SER A 105 20.26 14.39 13.29
C SER A 105 19.81 14.20 14.74
N ILE A 106 18.87 13.30 15.01
CA ILE A 106 18.34 13.05 16.36
C ILE A 106 19.42 12.44 17.27
N VAL A 107 20.21 11.48 16.77
CA VAL A 107 21.28 10.85 17.57
C VAL A 107 22.35 11.87 17.95
N LYS A 108 22.75 12.76 17.02
CA LYS A 108 23.75 13.81 17.30
C LYS A 108 23.29 14.89 18.29
N THR A 109 21.98 15.10 18.45
CA THR A 109 21.47 16.04 19.46
C THR A 109 21.41 15.42 20.86
N LEU A 110 21.53 14.08 20.96
CA LEU A 110 21.45 13.31 22.19
C LEU A 110 22.81 12.73 22.64
N THR A 111 23.91 13.06 21.94
CA THR A 111 25.31 12.73 22.33
C THR A 111 26.14 13.99 22.39
#